data_AF-A0A3D4UGV1-F1
#
_entry.id   AF-A0A3D4UGV1-F1
#
_cell.length_a   1.000
_cell.length_b   1.000
_cell.length_c   1.000
_cell.angle_alpha   90.00
_cell.angle_beta   90.00
_cell.angle_gamma   90.00
#
_symmetry.space_group_name_H-M   'P 1'
#
loop_
_entity.id
_entity.type
_entity.pdbx_description
1 polymer ?
#
loop_
_entity_poly.entity_id
_entity_poly.type
_entity_poly.pdbx_seq_one_letter_code
_entity_poly.pdbx_strand_id
1 'polypeptide(L)'
;MTVFFNDLYKMFELAKQQFLDAGRDDLASWAEMELSGYPKDIRVPAYRTVVAQARGTVSNDAGVIDDFLLPVWHLAGDWAHEDLRSPLHQLVAGIGSSDVCFRQPIENDTLSLFTRGLRLGNNSRVIAAWWQVEATQLSLLAEGARTQLQRALVALDETG
;
A
#
# COMPACT_ATOMS: atom_id res chain seq x y z
N MET A 1 -17.22 -9.80 5.89
CA MET A 1 -16.43 -8.76 5.21
C MET A 1 -15.31 -9.34 4.35
N THR A 2 -14.71 -10.47 4.73
CA THR A 2 -13.65 -11.19 4.00
C THR A 2 -14.04 -11.70 2.60
N VAL A 3 -15.34 -11.97 2.37
CA VAL A 3 -15.85 -12.50 1.10
C VAL A 3 -15.68 -11.49 -0.05
N PHE A 4 -15.97 -10.21 0.19
CA PHE A 4 -15.95 -9.15 -0.83
C PHE A 4 -14.57 -8.87 -1.45
N PHE A 5 -13.48 -9.25 -0.77
CA PHE A 5 -12.11 -8.95 -1.20
C PHE A 5 -11.47 -10.09 -1.98
N ASN A 6 -11.80 -11.34 -1.62
CA ASN A 6 -11.39 -12.52 -2.40
C ASN A 6 -12.04 -12.50 -3.79
N ASP A 7 -13.23 -11.92 -3.91
CA ASP A 7 -13.90 -11.72 -5.20
C ASP A 7 -13.14 -10.74 -6.10
N LEU A 8 -12.56 -9.67 -5.55
CA LEU A 8 -11.87 -8.66 -6.34
C LEU A 8 -10.63 -9.22 -7.05
N TYR A 9 -9.83 -10.04 -6.36
CA TYR A 9 -8.67 -10.70 -6.97
C TYR A 9 -9.08 -11.59 -8.15
N LYS A 10 -10.12 -12.42 -7.98
CA LYS A 10 -10.66 -13.27 -9.05
C LYS A 10 -11.22 -12.47 -10.21
N MET A 11 -11.86 -11.33 -9.93
CA MET A 11 -12.35 -10.43 -10.97
C MET A 11 -11.20 -9.90 -11.84
N PHE A 12 -10.05 -9.56 -11.24
CA PHE A 12 -8.87 -9.15 -12.00
C PHE A 12 -8.28 -10.29 -12.83
N GLU A 13 -8.23 -11.52 -12.32
CA GLU A 13 -7.78 -12.68 -13.11
C GLU A 13 -8.67 -12.92 -14.34
N LEU A 14 -9.99 -12.86 -14.17
CA LEU A 14 -10.95 -13.01 -15.26
C LEU A 14 -10.83 -11.86 -16.27
N ALA A 15 -10.79 -10.62 -15.78
CA ALA A 15 -10.71 -9.44 -16.64
C ALA A 15 -9.41 -9.38 -17.44
N LYS A 16 -8.28 -9.81 -16.85
CA LYS A 16 -7.00 -9.94 -17.57
C LYS A 16 -7.16 -10.80 -18.82
N GLN A 17 -7.82 -11.96 -18.71
CA GLN A 17 -8.05 -12.83 -19.86
C GLN A 17 -8.95 -12.16 -20.91
N GLN A 18 -10.03 -11.50 -20.47
CA GLN A 18 -10.91 -10.74 -21.38
C GLN A 18 -10.17 -9.63 -22.13
N PHE A 19 -9.26 -8.91 -21.45
CA PHE A 19 -8.44 -7.89 -22.08
C PHE A 19 -7.48 -8.48 -23.11
N LEU A 20 -6.86 -9.63 -22.83
CA LEU A 20 -6.00 -10.33 -23.78
C LEU A 20 -6.79 -10.81 -25.01
N ASP A 21 -7.96 -11.41 -24.81
CA ASP A 21 -8.83 -11.90 -25.89
C ASP A 21 -9.29 -10.76 -26.80
N ALA A 22 -9.49 -9.56 -26.24
CA ALA A 22 -9.83 -8.35 -26.97
C ALA A 22 -8.63 -7.58 -27.56
N GLY A 23 -7.40 -8.07 -27.39
CA GLY A 23 -6.17 -7.43 -27.88
C GLY A 23 -5.80 -6.12 -27.15
N ARG A 24 -6.28 -5.94 -25.92
CA ARG A 24 -6.01 -4.77 -25.06
C ARG A 24 -4.86 -5.04 -24.11
N ASP A 25 -3.66 -5.13 -24.68
CA ASP A 25 -2.42 -5.39 -23.94
C ASP A 25 -2.14 -4.36 -22.82
N ASP A 26 -2.61 -3.12 -23.00
CA ASP A 26 -2.53 -2.04 -22.02
C ASP A 26 -3.31 -2.38 -20.74
N LEU A 27 -4.56 -2.82 -20.89
CA LEU A 27 -5.43 -3.20 -19.78
C LEU A 27 -5.03 -4.54 -19.17
N ALA A 28 -4.59 -5.49 -19.99
CA ALA A 28 -4.06 -6.77 -19.52
C ALA A 28 -2.80 -6.57 -18.66
N SER A 29 -1.88 -5.69 -19.08
CA SER A 29 -0.68 -5.35 -18.33
C SER A 29 -1.02 -4.65 -17.01
N TRP A 30 -1.98 -3.74 -17.02
CA TRP A 30 -2.48 -3.12 -15.79
C TRP A 30 -3.09 -4.14 -14.82
N ALA A 31 -3.95 -5.03 -15.31
CA ALA A 31 -4.55 -6.08 -14.51
C ALA A 31 -3.48 -7.04 -13.93
N GLU A 32 -2.45 -7.36 -14.71
CA GLU A 32 -1.30 -8.12 -14.21
C GLU A 32 -0.60 -7.39 -13.06
N MET A 33 -0.30 -6.10 -13.19
CA MET A 33 0.33 -5.32 -12.12
C MET A 33 -0.52 -5.24 -10.84
N GLU A 34 -1.85 -5.23 -10.96
CA GLU A 34 -2.75 -5.33 -9.80
C GLU A 34 -2.61 -6.69 -9.08
N LEU A 35 -2.40 -7.77 -9.84
CA LEU A 35 -2.26 -9.15 -9.34
C LEU A 35 -0.85 -9.45 -8.80
N SER A 36 0.20 -8.99 -9.48
CA SER A 36 1.61 -9.30 -9.20
C SER A 36 2.34 -8.22 -8.42
N GLY A 37 1.75 -7.03 -8.31
CA GLY A 37 2.40 -5.83 -7.78
C GLY A 37 3.09 -5.00 -8.86
N TYR A 38 3.35 -3.74 -8.52
CA TYR A 38 3.88 -2.73 -9.43
C TYR A 38 5.42 -2.65 -9.36
N PRO A 39 6.13 -2.75 -10.51
CA PRO A 39 7.57 -2.49 -10.59
C PRO A 39 7.95 -1.08 -10.08
N LYS A 40 9.18 -0.90 -9.60
CA LYS A 40 9.65 0.37 -8.99
C LYS A 40 9.63 1.56 -9.97
N ASP A 41 9.83 1.29 -11.24
CA ASP A 41 9.92 2.25 -12.34
C ASP A 41 8.57 2.62 -12.97
N ILE A 42 7.50 1.89 -12.63
CA ILE A 42 6.16 2.15 -13.16
C ILE A 42 5.39 3.07 -12.21
N ARG A 43 4.68 4.05 -12.78
CA ARG A 43 3.77 4.90 -12.02
C ARG A 43 2.58 4.08 -11.53
N VAL A 44 2.27 4.16 -10.24
CA VAL A 44 1.07 3.54 -9.69
C VAL A 44 -0.17 4.41 -9.97
N PRO A 45 -1.35 3.81 -10.14
CA PRO A 45 -2.61 4.57 -10.21
C PRO A 45 -2.86 5.37 -8.94
N ALA A 46 -3.55 6.51 -9.05
CA ALA A 46 -3.77 7.42 -7.92
C ALA A 46 -4.51 6.78 -6.73
N TYR A 47 -5.36 5.76 -6.98
CA TYR A 47 -6.04 5.03 -5.90
C TYR A 47 -5.10 4.10 -5.10
N ARG A 48 -3.88 3.86 -5.58
CA ARG A 48 -2.83 3.12 -4.86
C ARG A 48 -2.03 4.00 -3.89
N THR A 49 -2.18 5.31 -3.97
CA THR A 49 -1.57 6.25 -3.03
C THR A 49 -2.48 6.39 -1.82
N VAL A 50 -2.00 5.99 -0.64
CA VAL A 50 -2.80 5.96 0.60
C VAL A 50 -2.11 6.75 1.70
N VAL A 51 -2.88 7.14 2.71
CA VAL A 51 -2.30 7.73 3.91
C VAL A 51 -1.66 6.65 4.78
N ALA A 52 -0.38 6.83 5.13
CA ALA A 52 0.40 5.96 5.99
C ALA A 52 0.95 6.72 7.22
N GLN A 53 1.12 6.01 8.32
CA GLN A 53 1.76 6.51 9.54
C GLN A 53 3.12 5.87 9.71
N ALA A 54 4.16 6.68 9.92
CA ALA A 54 5.47 6.17 10.32
C ALA A 54 5.40 5.70 11.77
N ARG A 55 5.63 4.41 11.99
CA ARG A 55 5.69 3.81 13.33
C ARG A 55 6.99 3.07 13.53
N GLY A 56 7.37 2.85 14.77
CA GLY A 56 8.60 2.13 15.04
C GLY A 56 8.82 1.79 16.49
N THR A 57 9.87 1.02 16.70
CA THR A 57 10.36 0.65 18.03
C THR A 57 11.45 1.64 18.42
N VAL A 58 11.26 2.33 19.56
CA VAL A 58 12.21 3.30 20.11
C VAL A 58 12.81 2.73 21.39
N SER A 59 14.11 2.86 21.56
CA SER A 59 14.82 2.43 22.76
C SER A 59 15.65 3.56 23.36
N ASN A 60 15.69 3.62 24.68
CA ASN A 60 16.57 4.48 25.45
C ASN A 60 17.16 3.72 26.66
N ASP A 61 17.91 4.43 27.50
CA ASP A 61 18.53 3.87 28.71
C ASP A 61 17.50 3.38 29.76
N ALA A 62 16.23 3.78 29.64
CA ALA A 62 15.14 3.38 30.54
C ALA A 62 14.32 2.19 30.02
N GLY A 63 14.35 1.89 28.72
CA GLY A 63 13.60 0.77 28.15
C GLY A 63 13.37 0.83 26.65
N VAL A 64 12.42 0.00 26.19
CA VAL A 64 11.99 -0.12 24.80
C VAL A 64 10.49 0.17 24.72
N ILE A 65 10.11 1.09 23.84
CA ILE A 65 8.73 1.42 23.49
C ILE A 65 8.49 0.89 22.08
N ASP A 66 7.59 -0.08 21.96
CA ASP A 66 7.16 -0.59 20.67
C ASP A 66 5.93 0.16 20.14
N ASP A 67 5.71 0.10 18.82
CA ASP A 67 4.58 0.72 18.14
C ASP A 67 4.42 2.23 18.41
N PHE A 68 5.56 2.94 18.50
CA PHE A 68 5.60 4.38 18.72
C PHE A 68 5.38 5.15 17.41
N LEU A 69 4.48 6.14 17.43
CA LEU A 69 4.28 7.05 16.29
C LEU A 69 5.52 7.92 16.10
N LEU A 70 6.21 7.74 14.98
CA LEU A 70 7.42 8.49 14.68
C LEU A 70 7.04 9.88 14.15
N PRO A 71 7.59 10.95 14.74
CA PRO A 71 7.47 12.28 14.18
C PRO A 71 8.05 12.33 12.76
N VAL A 72 7.29 12.90 11.83
CA VAL A 72 7.70 13.09 10.42
C VAL A 72 7.93 14.55 10.06
N TRP A 73 7.71 15.49 11.00
CA TRP A 73 7.77 16.94 10.72
C TRP A 73 9.17 17.45 10.35
N HIS A 74 10.22 16.73 10.74
CA HIS A 74 11.60 17.04 10.33
C HIS A 74 11.96 16.49 8.96
N LEU A 75 11.09 15.68 8.34
CA LEU A 75 11.29 15.13 7.02
C LEU A 75 10.66 16.09 5.98
N ALA A 76 11.43 16.50 4.98
CA ALA A 76 10.94 17.31 3.89
C ALA A 76 10.18 16.43 2.87
N GLY A 77 8.93 16.74 2.54
CA GLY A 77 8.12 15.98 1.57
C GLY A 77 6.76 15.55 2.11
N ASP A 78 5.99 14.84 1.28
CA ASP A 78 4.68 14.29 1.64
C ASP A 78 4.82 12.86 2.18
N TRP A 79 5.35 12.75 3.40
CA TRP A 79 5.60 11.46 4.09
C TRP A 79 4.33 10.82 4.66
N ALA A 80 3.20 11.51 4.55
CA ALA A 80 1.92 10.97 4.96
C ALA A 80 1.33 10.08 3.88
N HIS A 81 1.85 10.11 2.65
CA HIS A 81 1.32 9.36 1.53
C HIS A 81 2.34 8.32 1.03
N GLU A 82 1.87 7.09 0.84
CA GLU A 82 2.68 6.00 0.34
C GLU A 82 2.04 5.35 -0.87
N ASP A 83 2.86 5.09 -1.89
CA ASP A 83 2.46 4.38 -3.10
C ASP A 83 2.52 2.87 -2.85
N LEU A 84 1.36 2.25 -2.63
CA LEU A 84 1.27 0.82 -2.36
C LEU A 84 1.44 0.00 -3.64
N ARG A 85 2.66 -0.50 -3.81
CA ARG A 85 3.07 -1.34 -4.95
C ARG A 85 2.81 -2.83 -4.75
N SER A 86 2.51 -3.26 -3.53
CA SER A 86 2.28 -4.67 -3.22
C SER A 86 1.06 -5.24 -3.99
N PRO A 87 1.07 -6.55 -4.29
CA PRO A 87 -0.08 -7.24 -4.89
C PRO A 87 -1.38 -6.97 -4.15
N LEU A 88 -2.48 -6.81 -4.89
CA LEU A 88 -3.78 -6.47 -4.29
C LEU A 88 -4.21 -7.51 -3.25
N HIS A 89 -3.96 -8.80 -3.49
CA HIS A 89 -4.30 -9.86 -2.55
C HIS A 89 -3.57 -9.74 -1.21
N GLN A 90 -2.32 -9.24 -1.18
CA GLN A 90 -1.58 -9.03 0.06
C GLN A 90 -2.13 -7.84 0.84
N LEU A 91 -2.48 -6.77 0.13
CA LEU A 91 -3.06 -5.56 0.73
C LEU A 91 -4.44 -5.85 1.33
N VAL A 92 -5.29 -6.59 0.62
CA VAL A 92 -6.65 -6.89 1.09
C VAL A 92 -6.70 -8.03 2.10
N ALA A 93 -5.70 -8.93 2.13
CA ALA A 93 -5.59 -9.93 3.19
C ALA A 93 -5.53 -9.28 4.58
N GLY A 94 -4.86 -8.13 4.69
CA GLY A 94 -4.77 -7.34 5.92
C GLY A 94 -6.11 -6.78 6.41
N ILE A 95 -7.13 -6.66 5.56
CA ILE A 95 -8.48 -6.18 5.95
C ILE A 95 -9.31 -7.33 6.55
N GLY A 96 -8.98 -8.57 6.22
CA GLY A 96 -9.74 -9.77 6.60
C GLY A 96 -9.24 -10.44 7.87
N SER A 97 -7.96 -10.27 8.21
CA SER A 97 -7.38 -10.63 9.50
C SER A 97 -7.87 -9.67 10.58
N SER A 98 -7.93 -10.13 11.82
CA SER A 98 -8.18 -9.28 13.01
C SER A 98 -7.17 -8.14 13.21
N ASP A 99 -6.14 -8.08 12.36
CA ASP A 99 -5.19 -6.97 12.29
C ASP A 99 -5.84 -5.76 11.64
N VAL A 100 -5.80 -4.63 12.35
CA VAL A 100 -6.48 -3.39 11.94
C VAL A 100 -5.68 -2.64 10.86
N CYS A 101 -4.48 -3.10 10.53
CA CYS A 101 -3.55 -2.36 9.68
C CYS A 101 -2.59 -3.24 8.86
N PHE A 102 -2.17 -2.72 7.70
CA PHE A 102 -1.09 -3.24 6.89
C PHE A 102 0.23 -2.56 7.30
N ARG A 103 1.30 -3.35 7.47
CA ARG A 103 2.62 -2.85 7.87
C ARG A 103 3.66 -3.15 6.80
N GLN A 104 4.38 -2.13 6.38
CA GLN A 104 5.49 -2.26 5.43
C GLN A 104 6.76 -1.67 6.03
N PRO A 105 7.91 -2.39 6.01
CA PRO A 105 9.15 -1.84 6.54
C PRO A 105 9.55 -0.56 5.79
N ILE A 106 10.03 0.43 6.54
CA ILE A 106 10.62 1.64 5.97
C ILE A 106 12.01 1.28 5.42
N GLU A 107 12.34 1.71 4.20
CA GLU A 107 13.66 1.47 3.60
C GLU A 107 14.78 2.08 4.46
N ASN A 108 15.95 1.43 4.50
CA ASN A 108 17.05 1.81 5.40
C ASN A 108 17.53 3.26 5.23
N ASP A 109 17.52 3.77 4.00
CA ASP A 109 17.92 5.15 3.72
C ASP A 109 16.98 6.15 4.40
N THR A 110 15.67 5.89 4.31
CA THR A 110 14.63 6.65 5.01
C THR A 110 14.69 6.46 6.52
N LEU A 111 14.96 5.25 6.99
CA LEU A 111 15.14 4.95 8.42
C LEU A 111 16.26 5.82 9.02
N SER A 112 17.35 6.04 8.28
CA SER A 112 18.45 6.90 8.72
C SER A 112 18.03 8.36 8.92
N LEU A 113 17.03 8.85 8.18
CA LEU A 113 16.46 10.20 8.34
C LEU A 113 15.65 10.31 9.63
N PHE A 114 14.92 9.25 9.99
CA PHE A 114 14.29 9.17 11.32
C PHE A 114 15.37 9.19 12.40
N THR A 115 16.39 8.33 12.34
CA THR A 115 17.42 8.27 13.40
C THR A 115 18.25 9.56 13.53
N ARG A 116 18.51 10.28 12.44
CA ARG A 116 19.30 11.53 12.46
C ARG A 116 18.48 12.74 12.91
N GLY A 117 17.24 12.86 12.46
CA GLY A 117 16.38 14.00 12.76
C GLY A 117 15.66 13.88 14.11
N LEU A 118 15.35 12.65 14.54
CA LEU A 118 14.79 12.37 15.85
C LEU A 118 15.87 12.32 16.91
N ARG A 119 16.29 13.49 17.38
CA ARG A 119 16.77 13.62 18.76
C ARG A 119 15.56 13.57 19.70
N LEU A 120 14.87 12.44 19.72
CA LEU A 120 13.91 12.12 20.77
C LEU A 120 14.69 12.25 22.07
N GLY A 121 14.29 13.17 22.95
CA GLY A 121 15.02 13.44 24.20
C GLY A 121 15.39 12.17 24.98
N ASN A 122 16.39 12.26 25.85
CA ASN A 122 16.90 11.15 26.69
C ASN A 122 17.56 9.99 25.92
N ASN A 123 18.49 10.27 24.99
CA ASN A 123 19.25 9.24 24.25
C ASN A 123 18.40 8.21 23.51
N SER A 124 17.16 8.56 23.16
CA SER A 124 16.25 7.65 22.49
C SER A 124 16.66 7.44 21.03
N ARG A 125 16.71 6.18 20.58
CA ARG A 125 17.05 5.77 19.21
C ARG A 125 15.96 4.88 18.62
N VAL A 126 15.69 5.06 17.33
CA VAL A 126 14.80 4.18 16.56
C VAL A 126 15.57 2.91 16.20
N ILE A 127 15.05 1.74 16.56
CA ILE A 127 15.63 0.41 16.26
C ILE A 127 15.03 -0.18 14.99
N ALA A 128 13.72 -0.04 14.82
CA ALA A 128 12.97 -0.51 13.68
C ALA A 128 11.88 0.50 13.35
N ALA A 129 11.51 0.62 12.07
CA ALA A 129 10.40 1.44 11.64
C ALA A 129 9.64 0.80 10.47
N TRP A 130 8.33 1.05 10.43
CA TRP A 130 7.43 0.61 9.39
C TRP A 130 6.38 1.68 9.10
N TRP A 131 5.90 1.69 7.86
CA TRP A 131 4.67 2.35 7.47
C TRP A 131 3.49 1.51 7.92
N GLN A 132 2.57 2.13 8.66
CA GLN A 132 1.30 1.55 9.03
C GLN A 132 0.18 2.19 8.20
N VAL A 133 -0.56 1.37 7.48
CA VAL A 133 -1.74 1.77 6.70
C VAL A 133 -2.99 1.17 7.36
N GLU A 134 -3.93 2.02 7.75
CA GLU A 134 -5.17 1.61 8.40
C GLU A 134 -6.10 0.86 7.44
N ALA A 135 -6.90 -0.08 7.95
CA ALA A 135 -7.84 -0.86 7.15
C ALA A 135 -8.82 0.00 6.33
N THR A 136 -9.20 1.18 6.84
CA THR A 136 -10.03 2.15 6.10
C THR A 136 -9.36 2.62 4.81
N GLN A 137 -8.06 2.89 4.83
CA GLN A 137 -7.30 3.30 3.65
C GLN A 137 -7.18 2.16 2.64
N LEU A 138 -6.96 0.93 3.12
CA LEU A 138 -6.92 -0.26 2.26
C LEU A 138 -8.29 -0.55 1.62
N SER A 139 -9.38 -0.26 2.34
CA SER A 139 -10.74 -0.41 1.84
C SER A 139 -11.02 0.59 0.72
N LEU A 140 -10.61 1.85 0.88
CA LEU A 140 -10.69 2.88 -0.15
C LEU A 140 -9.87 2.52 -1.40
N LEU A 141 -8.66 1.98 -1.21
CA LEU A 141 -7.83 1.48 -2.32
C LEU A 141 -8.55 0.36 -3.09
N ALA A 142 -9.11 -0.62 -2.37
CA ALA A 142 -9.82 -1.74 -2.99
C ALA A 142 -11.08 -1.30 -3.74
N GLU A 143 -11.82 -0.31 -3.20
CA GLU A 143 -12.95 0.31 -3.89
C GLU A 143 -12.49 1.04 -5.16
N GLY A 144 -11.41 1.83 -5.08
CA GLY A 144 -10.82 2.51 -6.23
C GLY A 144 -10.40 1.55 -7.34
N ALA A 145 -9.74 0.44 -6.98
CA ALA A 145 -9.36 -0.62 -7.91
C ALA A 145 -10.60 -1.26 -8.57
N ARG A 146 -11.65 -1.55 -7.79
CA ARG A 146 -12.93 -2.08 -8.32
C ARG A 146 -13.59 -1.11 -9.29
N THR A 147 -13.67 0.17 -8.94
CA THR A 147 -14.26 1.19 -9.82
C THR A 147 -13.50 1.32 -11.13
N GLN A 148 -12.16 1.27 -11.10
CA GLN A 148 -11.37 1.34 -12.33
C GLN A 148 -11.51 0.08 -13.18
N LEU A 149 -11.59 -1.10 -12.56
CA LEU A 149 -11.87 -2.34 -13.27
C LEU A 149 -13.21 -2.29 -13.99
N GLN A 150 -14.26 -1.83 -13.31
CA GLN A 150 -15.58 -1.66 -13.92
C GLN A 150 -15.55 -0.71 -15.11
N ARG A 151 -14.83 0.41 -15.01
CA ARG A 151 -14.67 1.36 -16.13
C ARG A 151 -13.93 0.74 -17.30
N ALA A 152 -12.87 -0.02 -17.05
CA ALA A 152 -12.10 -0.70 -18.08
C ALA A 152 -12.94 -1.75 -18.82
N LEU A 153 -13.78 -2.50 -18.09
CA LEU A 153 -14.70 -3.48 -18.67
C LEU A 153 -15.80 -2.81 -19.52
N VAL A 154 -16.43 -1.75 -19.02
CA VAL A 154 -17.43 -0.99 -19.81
C VAL A 154 -16.81 -0.43 -21.09
N ALA A 155 -15.60 0.13 -20.99
CA ALA A 155 -14.90 0.66 -22.17
C ALA A 155 -14.54 -0.45 -23.17
N LEU A 156 -14.33 -1.69 -22.72
CA LEU A 156 -14.11 -2.84 -23.59
C LEU A 156 -15.36 -3.15 -24.41
N ASP A 157 -16.52 -3.23 -23.74
CA ASP A 157 -17.82 -3.53 -24.35
C ASP A 157 -18.24 -2.47 -25.39
N GLU A 158 -17.84 -1.20 -25.22
CA GLU A 158 -18.11 -0.13 -26.18
C GLU A 158 -17.21 -0.16 -27.43
N THR A 159 -16.08 -0.89 -27.38
CA THR A 159 -15.13 -1.02 -28.50
C THR A 159 -15.25 -2.33 -29.29
N GLY A 160 -16.05 -3.29 -28.82
CA GLY A 160 -16.33 -4.57 -29.50
C GLY A 160 -17.55 -4.50 -30.44
#